data_AF-A0A436BQV0-F1
#
_entry.id   AF-A0A436BQV0-F1
#
_cell.length_a   1.000
_cell.length_b   1.000
_cell.length_c   1.000
_cell.angle_alpha   90.00
_cell.angle_beta   90.00
_cell.angle_gamma   90.00
#
_symmetry.space_group_name_H-M   'P 1'
#
loop_
_entity.id
_entity.type
_entity.pdbx_description
1 polymer ?
#
loop_
_entity_poly.entity_id
_entity_poly.type
_entity_poly.pdbx_seq_one_letter_code
_entity_poly.pdbx_strand_id
1 'polypeptide(L)'
;MPEERLRLLGESLAKGDLTDLFGLTPFDFQARIRDSAKKILEVYRSTNAAQARGETITPAAQWLLDNNYLVEETIFQVKRDLPRRFYRQLPTLKLPDGGSVPRALALAWTYVAHSDSSVSATMFKSIVQGFQSVEPLKIGELWALPSLLRFVLIENLRRLAVRVNRTRQMRQIANDVADKVLATDDSADRQSILSNFSAHAQDTTFATQLLYRLRDGSQNAGKALEWLEGELEKTGSDAEEIIISEHHTLSSGNVTTGNIIRGLRLINDVDWTVWFEGVSRIDTVLRERTDFAALDFFSRDQYRTAIEELARRSNLSEYRVAEKAIELAGHAAS
;
A
#
# COMPACT_ATOMS: atom_id res chain seq x y z
N MET A 1 -16.52 0.82 2.00
CA MET A 1 -17.06 0.90 0.63
C MET A 1 -18.07 -0.23 0.45
N PRO A 2 -19.24 -0.01 -0.17
CA PRO A 2 -20.17 -1.10 -0.51
C PRO A 2 -19.54 -2.09 -1.50
N GLU A 3 -19.83 -3.39 -1.36
CA GLU A 3 -19.30 -4.45 -2.24
C GLU A 3 -19.63 -4.21 -3.73
N GLU A 4 -20.81 -3.67 -4.00
CA GLU A 4 -21.24 -3.36 -5.38
C GLU A 4 -20.32 -2.32 -6.04
N ARG A 5 -19.86 -1.33 -5.28
CA ARG A 5 -18.92 -0.33 -5.80
C ARG A 5 -17.58 -0.97 -6.15
N LEU A 6 -17.12 -1.92 -5.34
CA LEU A 6 -15.89 -2.68 -5.60
C LEU A 6 -16.03 -3.57 -6.84
N ARG A 7 -17.21 -4.20 -7.02
CA ARG A 7 -17.51 -4.99 -8.22
C ARG A 7 -17.43 -4.13 -9.48
N LEU A 8 -18.10 -2.98 -9.49
CA LEU A 8 -18.05 -2.02 -10.62
C LEU A 8 -16.63 -1.53 -10.88
N LEU A 9 -15.86 -1.25 -9.83
CA LEU A 9 -14.46 -0.82 -9.94
C LEU A 9 -13.58 -1.90 -10.60
N GLY A 10 -13.78 -3.17 -10.25
CA GLY A 10 -13.07 -4.29 -10.88
C GLY A 10 -13.42 -4.41 -12.36
N GLU A 11 -14.69 -4.25 -12.71
CA GLU A 11 -15.16 -4.25 -14.11
C GLU A 11 -14.55 -3.09 -14.92
N SER A 12 -14.57 -1.87 -14.38
CA SER A 12 -13.94 -0.70 -15.01
C SER A 12 -12.44 -0.88 -15.21
N LEU A 13 -11.75 -1.49 -14.24
CA LEU A 13 -10.32 -1.80 -14.39
C LEU A 13 -10.08 -2.78 -15.55
N ALA A 14 -10.91 -3.83 -15.67
CA ALA A 14 -10.76 -4.83 -16.72
C ALA A 14 -11.08 -4.27 -18.12
N LYS A 15 -12.02 -3.33 -18.22
CA LYS A 15 -12.34 -2.60 -19.47
C LYS A 15 -11.26 -1.60 -19.90
N GLY A 16 -10.38 -1.21 -18.97
CA GLY A 16 -9.40 -0.14 -19.21
C GLY A 16 -9.99 1.27 -19.08
N ASP A 17 -11.12 1.41 -18.38
CA ASP A 17 -11.82 2.69 -18.21
C ASP A 17 -11.15 3.62 -17.18
N LEU A 18 -10.21 3.10 -16.39
CA LEU A 18 -9.52 3.84 -15.35
C LEU A 18 -8.33 4.63 -15.91
N THR A 19 -8.41 5.96 -15.83
CA THR A 19 -7.39 6.89 -16.31
C THR A 19 -6.26 7.15 -15.32
N ASP A 20 -6.49 6.93 -14.03
CA ASP A 20 -5.48 6.96 -12.99
C ASP A 20 -5.56 5.69 -12.13
N LEU A 21 -4.40 5.06 -11.95
CA LEU A 21 -4.23 3.91 -11.06
C LEU A 21 -3.44 4.32 -9.80
N PHE A 22 -3.74 5.50 -9.27
CA PHE A 22 -3.19 6.03 -8.02
C PHE A 22 -1.66 6.07 -8.02
N GLY A 23 -1.10 6.56 -9.14
CA GLY A 23 0.35 6.63 -9.34
C GLY A 23 1.05 5.27 -9.50
N LEU A 24 0.32 4.20 -9.84
CA LEU A 24 0.92 2.95 -10.29
C LEU A 24 1.62 3.18 -11.62
N THR A 25 2.94 2.97 -11.62
CA THR A 25 3.81 3.03 -12.79
C THR A 25 4.58 1.72 -12.91
N PRO A 26 5.16 1.37 -14.07
CA PRO A 26 5.99 0.18 -14.18
C PRO A 26 7.23 0.28 -13.29
N PHE A 27 7.58 -0.81 -12.60
CA PHE A 27 8.79 -0.90 -11.78
C PHE A 27 9.35 -2.32 -11.77
N ASP A 28 10.64 -2.46 -11.44
CA ASP A 28 11.22 -3.76 -11.10
C ASP A 28 10.70 -4.20 -9.72
N PHE A 29 9.83 -5.20 -9.71
CA PHE A 29 9.18 -5.72 -8.50
C PHE A 29 10.19 -6.13 -7.42
N GLN A 30 11.28 -6.81 -7.82
CA GLN A 30 12.28 -7.34 -6.89
C GLN A 30 13.15 -6.22 -6.30
N ALA A 31 13.47 -5.20 -7.09
CA ALA A 31 14.11 -4.00 -6.59
C ALA A 31 13.17 -3.24 -5.65
N ARG A 32 11.88 -3.11 -6.01
CA ARG A 32 10.91 -2.36 -5.23
C ARG A 32 10.68 -2.98 -3.85
N ILE A 33 10.40 -4.27 -3.75
CA ILE A 33 10.21 -4.93 -2.44
C ILE A 33 11.46 -4.87 -1.56
N ARG A 34 12.66 -4.90 -2.15
CA ARG A 34 13.92 -4.72 -1.40
C ARG A 34 14.08 -3.30 -0.89
N ASP A 35 13.76 -2.28 -1.68
CA ASP A 35 13.75 -0.88 -1.25
C ASP A 35 12.71 -0.65 -0.15
N SER A 36 11.50 -1.20 -0.28
CA SER A 36 10.45 -1.12 0.74
C SER A 36 10.92 -1.73 2.06
N ALA A 37 11.49 -2.94 2.01
CA ALA A 37 12.05 -3.60 3.19
C ALA A 37 13.16 -2.78 3.85
N LYS A 38 14.11 -2.26 3.07
CA LYS A 38 15.23 -1.45 3.57
C LYS A 38 14.73 -0.20 4.29
N LYS A 39 13.83 0.56 3.66
CA LYS A 39 13.31 1.81 4.22
C LYS A 39 12.48 1.59 5.48
N ILE A 40 11.63 0.56 5.50
CA ILE A 40 10.85 0.25 6.71
C ILE A 40 11.79 -0.12 7.87
N LEU A 41 12.82 -0.94 7.62
CA LEU A 41 13.79 -1.31 8.64
C LEU A 41 14.62 -0.12 9.14
N GLU A 42 15.03 0.79 8.25
CA GLU A 42 15.72 2.03 8.62
C GLU A 42 14.87 2.89 9.57
N VAL A 43 13.59 3.07 9.25
CA VAL A 43 12.64 3.85 10.06
C VAL A 43 12.35 3.16 11.39
N TYR A 44 12.20 1.83 11.41
CA TYR A 44 12.04 1.07 12.64
C TYR A 44 13.24 1.29 13.57
N ARG A 45 14.47 1.14 13.06
CA ARG A 45 15.70 1.33 13.85
C ARG A 45 15.84 2.76 14.36
N SER A 46 15.57 3.76 13.52
CA SER A 46 15.67 5.17 13.91
C SER A 46 14.63 5.54 14.98
N THR A 47 13.42 5.01 14.85
CA THR A 47 12.31 5.22 15.80
C THR A 47 12.57 4.51 17.12
N ASN A 48 13.09 3.28 17.10
CA ASN A 48 13.44 2.53 18.31
C ASN A 48 14.55 3.24 19.10
N ALA A 49 15.57 3.75 18.41
CA ALA A 49 16.63 4.53 19.04
C ALA A 49 16.12 5.86 19.62
N ALA A 50 15.15 6.50 18.97
CA ALA A 50 14.49 7.72 19.46
C ALA A 50 13.67 7.46 20.73
N GLN A 51 12.87 6.38 20.74
CA GLN A 51 12.10 5.97 21.91
C GLN A 51 13.03 5.68 23.10
N ALA A 52 14.16 5.00 22.87
CA ALA A 52 15.16 4.73 23.91
C ALA A 52 15.81 6.00 24.51
N ARG A 53 15.83 7.11 23.77
CA ARG A 53 16.27 8.43 24.26
C ARG A 53 15.15 9.23 24.95
N GLY A 54 13.95 8.69 25.06
CA GLY A 54 12.79 9.38 25.64
C GLY A 54 12.13 10.38 24.70
N GLU A 55 12.41 10.33 23.39
CA GLU A 55 11.72 11.18 22.41
C GLU A 55 10.26 10.75 22.24
N THR A 56 9.35 11.72 22.11
CA THR A 56 7.94 11.44 21.79
C THR A 56 7.81 10.88 20.39
N ILE A 57 7.27 9.67 20.28
CA ILE A 57 6.98 9.01 19.01
C ILE A 57 5.51 9.19 18.61
N THR A 58 5.26 9.32 17.31
CA THR A 58 3.88 9.42 16.80
C THR A 58 3.16 8.07 16.92
N PRO A 59 1.81 8.05 17.02
CA PRO A 59 1.04 6.81 17.01
C PRO A 59 1.31 5.91 15.78
N ALA A 60 1.50 6.49 14.60
CA ALA A 60 1.87 5.73 13.40
C ALA A 60 3.26 5.06 13.52
N ALA A 61 4.20 5.70 14.22
CA ALA A 61 5.52 5.14 14.49
C ALA A 61 5.45 3.98 15.50
N GLN A 62 4.57 4.08 16.50
CA GLN A 62 4.33 3.02 17.47
C GLN A 62 3.85 1.72 16.79
N TRP A 63 2.96 1.81 15.79
CA TRP A 63 2.57 0.64 15.00
C TRP A 63 3.75 -0.08 14.35
N LEU A 64 4.76 0.65 13.85
CA LEU A 64 5.96 0.04 13.27
C LEU A 64 6.80 -0.69 14.33
N LEU A 65 6.93 -0.13 15.52
CA LEU A 65 7.66 -0.76 16.63
C LEU A 65 6.98 -2.06 17.08
N ASP A 66 5.67 -2.00 17.30
CA ASP A 66 4.90 -3.11 17.86
C ASP A 66 4.72 -4.28 16.89
N ASN A 67 4.92 -4.05 15.58
CA ASN A 67 4.56 -5.01 14.54
C ASN A 67 5.73 -5.39 13.61
N ASN A 68 6.97 -5.10 14.00
CA ASN A 68 8.14 -5.36 13.14
C ASN A 68 8.21 -6.83 12.67
N TYR A 69 7.93 -7.80 13.54
CA TYR A 69 7.95 -9.22 13.18
C TYR A 69 6.94 -9.55 12.06
N LEU A 70 5.70 -9.10 12.18
CA LEU A 70 4.66 -9.29 11.16
C LEU A 70 5.09 -8.71 9.80
N VAL A 71 5.70 -7.52 9.83
CA VAL A 71 6.16 -6.83 8.62
C VAL A 71 7.32 -7.59 7.96
N GLU A 72 8.32 -8.02 8.74
CA GLU A 72 9.44 -8.82 8.25
C GLU A 72 8.98 -10.16 7.65
N GLU A 73 8.09 -10.86 8.35
CA GLU A 73 7.48 -12.10 7.88
C GLU A 73 6.72 -11.89 6.57
N THR A 74 5.90 -10.83 6.48
CA THR A 74 5.16 -10.48 5.27
C THR A 74 6.12 -10.24 4.09
N ILE A 75 7.19 -9.48 4.29
CA ILE A 75 8.20 -9.21 3.26
C ILE A 75 8.85 -10.52 2.79
N PHE A 76 9.15 -11.44 3.70
CA PHE A 76 9.70 -12.74 3.37
C PHE A 76 8.72 -13.57 2.54
N GLN A 77 7.46 -13.67 2.97
CA GLN A 77 6.39 -14.37 2.25
C GLN A 77 6.21 -13.83 0.83
N VAL A 78 6.15 -12.51 0.66
CA VAL A 78 6.04 -11.86 -0.66
C VAL A 78 7.19 -12.28 -1.59
N LYS A 79 8.43 -12.28 -1.09
CA LYS A 79 9.60 -12.67 -1.90
C LYS A 79 9.60 -14.15 -2.25
N ARG A 80 9.17 -15.01 -1.31
CA ARG A 80 9.07 -16.46 -1.51
C ARG A 80 8.00 -16.80 -2.54
N ASP A 81 6.83 -16.18 -2.43
CA ASP A 81 5.64 -16.54 -3.20
C ASP A 81 5.60 -15.85 -4.58
N LEU A 82 6.34 -14.76 -4.76
CA LEU A 82 6.44 -14.03 -6.03
C LEU A 82 7.89 -13.99 -6.57
N PRO A 83 8.48 -15.15 -6.91
CA PRO A 83 9.82 -15.17 -7.50
C PRO A 83 9.82 -14.51 -8.88
N ARG A 84 10.98 -13.99 -9.30
CA ARG A 84 11.15 -13.21 -10.55
C ARG A 84 10.57 -13.90 -11.79
N ARG A 85 10.75 -15.22 -11.91
CA ARG A 85 10.25 -15.99 -13.05
C ARG A 85 8.73 -16.03 -13.08
N PHE A 86 8.09 -16.33 -11.94
CA PHE A 86 6.65 -16.40 -11.81
C PHE A 86 6.00 -15.03 -12.06
N TYR A 87 6.50 -13.98 -11.40
CA TYR A 87 5.96 -12.62 -11.58
C TYR A 87 5.98 -12.14 -13.04
N ARG A 88 7.03 -12.49 -13.81
CA ARG A 88 7.15 -12.15 -15.23
C ARG A 88 6.21 -12.92 -16.16
N GLN A 89 5.66 -14.04 -15.70
CA GLN A 89 4.73 -14.85 -16.49
C GLN A 89 3.28 -14.38 -16.35
N LEU A 90 3.00 -13.52 -15.36
CA LEU A 90 1.66 -12.99 -15.14
C LEU A 90 1.23 -12.13 -16.35
N PRO A 91 0.02 -12.34 -16.90
CA PRO A 91 -0.58 -11.47 -17.90
C PRO A 91 -0.57 -10.01 -17.45
N THR A 92 -0.32 -9.11 -18.39
CA THR A 92 -0.19 -7.68 -18.13
C THR A 92 -1.32 -6.89 -18.74
N LEU A 93 -1.69 -5.78 -18.10
CA LEU A 93 -2.50 -4.72 -18.71
C LEU A 93 -1.62 -3.53 -19.06
N LYS A 94 -2.08 -2.73 -20.02
CA LYS A 94 -1.43 -1.47 -20.41
C LYS A 94 -1.89 -0.35 -19.48
N LEU A 95 -0.95 0.48 -19.08
CA LEU A 95 -1.20 1.69 -18.31
C LEU A 95 -1.44 2.89 -19.25
N PRO A 96 -2.12 3.95 -18.79
CA PRO A 96 -2.33 5.18 -19.56
C PRO A 96 -1.04 5.86 -20.02
N ASP A 97 0.05 5.70 -19.26
CA ASP A 97 1.38 6.25 -19.57
C ASP A 97 2.17 5.44 -20.62
N GLY A 98 1.57 4.41 -21.21
CA GLY A 98 2.20 3.50 -22.18
C GLY A 98 2.98 2.35 -21.54
N GLY A 99 3.12 2.32 -20.22
CA GLY A 99 3.71 1.23 -19.47
C GLY A 99 2.83 -0.03 -19.42
N SER A 100 3.34 -1.10 -18.83
CA SER A 100 2.57 -2.31 -18.55
C SER A 100 2.92 -2.91 -17.20
N VAL A 101 1.93 -3.45 -16.52
CA VAL A 101 2.07 -4.13 -15.22
C VAL A 101 1.21 -5.38 -15.19
N PRO A 102 1.52 -6.40 -14.36
CA PRO A 102 0.63 -7.55 -14.19
C PRO A 102 -0.79 -7.10 -13.82
N ARG A 103 -1.81 -7.62 -14.51
CA ARG A 103 -3.20 -7.21 -14.26
C ARG A 103 -3.65 -7.55 -12.84
N ALA A 104 -3.17 -8.67 -12.29
CA ALA A 104 -3.37 -9.04 -10.89
C ALA A 104 -2.76 -8.01 -9.91
N LEU A 105 -1.62 -7.39 -10.24
CA LEU A 105 -1.02 -6.32 -9.42
C LEU A 105 -1.88 -5.06 -9.48
N ALA A 106 -2.29 -4.65 -10.68
CA ALA A 106 -3.16 -3.48 -10.85
C ALA A 106 -4.48 -3.65 -10.09
N LEU A 107 -5.04 -4.86 -10.06
CA LEU A 107 -6.24 -5.18 -9.29
C LEU A 107 -6.03 -5.02 -7.79
N ALA A 108 -4.96 -5.61 -7.23
CA ALA A 108 -4.61 -5.46 -5.81
C ALA A 108 -4.31 -3.99 -5.45
N TRP A 109 -3.62 -3.26 -6.33
CA TRP A 109 -3.30 -1.85 -6.15
C TRP A 109 -4.55 -0.98 -6.09
N THR A 110 -5.44 -1.16 -7.06
CA THR A 110 -6.71 -0.43 -7.18
C THR A 110 -7.60 -0.70 -5.97
N TYR A 111 -7.66 -1.94 -5.50
CA TYR A 111 -8.40 -2.32 -4.29
C TYR A 111 -7.91 -1.56 -3.06
N VAL A 112 -6.60 -1.62 -2.78
CA VAL A 112 -6.00 -1.01 -1.58
C VAL A 112 -6.15 0.52 -1.62
N ALA A 113 -5.98 1.14 -2.78
CA ALA A 113 -6.12 2.59 -2.94
C ALA A 113 -7.54 3.08 -2.61
N HIS A 114 -8.57 2.32 -3.02
CA HIS A 114 -9.97 2.69 -2.77
C HIS A 114 -10.50 2.26 -1.39
N SER A 115 -9.79 1.37 -0.70
CA SER A 115 -10.19 0.90 0.63
C SER A 115 -9.45 1.57 1.78
N ASP A 116 -8.58 2.55 1.50
CA ASP A 116 -7.64 3.14 2.48
C ASP A 116 -6.89 2.04 3.25
N SER A 117 -6.43 1.03 2.51
CA SER A 117 -5.77 -0.17 3.04
C SER A 117 -6.59 -1.01 4.03
N SER A 118 -7.90 -0.76 4.16
CA SER A 118 -8.81 -1.61 4.92
C SER A 118 -9.18 -2.84 4.08
N VAL A 119 -8.62 -4.00 4.45
CA VAL A 119 -8.73 -5.23 3.67
C VAL A 119 -9.73 -6.20 4.29
N SER A 120 -10.52 -6.87 3.46
CA SER A 120 -11.24 -8.10 3.82
C SER A 120 -11.32 -9.08 2.65
N ALA A 121 -11.38 -10.38 2.96
CA ALA A 121 -11.51 -11.43 1.95
C ALA A 121 -12.77 -11.27 1.09
N THR A 122 -13.89 -10.88 1.72
CA THR A 122 -15.18 -10.64 1.04
C THR A 122 -15.09 -9.46 0.08
N MET A 123 -14.62 -8.30 0.55
CA MET A 123 -14.48 -7.11 -0.28
C MET A 123 -13.49 -7.33 -1.43
N PHE A 124 -12.39 -8.03 -1.16
CA PHE A 124 -11.41 -8.38 -2.18
C PHE A 124 -11.98 -9.36 -3.21
N LYS A 125 -12.82 -10.30 -2.78
CA LYS A 125 -13.60 -11.15 -3.69
C LYS A 125 -14.53 -10.33 -4.59
N SER A 126 -15.22 -9.31 -4.08
CA SER A 126 -16.15 -8.49 -4.89
C SER A 126 -15.44 -7.79 -6.05
N ILE A 127 -14.27 -7.16 -5.82
CA ILE A 127 -13.51 -6.51 -6.91
C ILE A 127 -12.93 -7.53 -7.89
N VAL A 128 -12.48 -8.69 -7.42
CA VAL A 128 -11.98 -9.78 -8.27
C VAL A 128 -13.09 -10.35 -9.16
N GLN A 129 -14.29 -10.52 -8.63
CA GLN A 129 -15.46 -10.96 -9.40
C GLN A 129 -15.89 -9.92 -10.44
N GLY A 130 -15.79 -8.63 -10.10
CA GLY A 130 -15.97 -7.52 -11.02
C GLY A 130 -14.99 -7.58 -12.19
N PHE A 131 -13.71 -7.75 -11.92
CA PHE A 131 -12.69 -7.89 -12.97
C PHE A 131 -12.98 -9.09 -13.89
N GLN A 132 -13.29 -10.24 -13.28
CA GLN A 132 -13.57 -11.48 -13.98
C GLN A 132 -14.93 -11.52 -14.71
N SER A 133 -15.76 -10.48 -14.64
CA SER A 133 -16.96 -10.38 -15.47
C SER A 133 -16.64 -9.99 -16.92
N VAL A 134 -15.48 -9.37 -17.13
CA VAL A 134 -14.99 -8.92 -18.44
C VAL A 134 -14.05 -9.95 -19.03
N GLU A 135 -13.03 -10.35 -18.26
CA GLU A 135 -12.07 -11.37 -18.68
C GLU A 135 -11.68 -12.27 -17.49
N PRO A 136 -11.83 -13.60 -17.59
CA PRO A 136 -11.37 -14.51 -16.55
C PRO A 136 -9.89 -14.34 -16.22
N LEU A 137 -9.56 -14.37 -14.92
CA LEU A 137 -8.19 -14.44 -14.45
C LEU A 137 -7.65 -15.87 -14.65
N LYS A 138 -6.35 -15.98 -14.93
CA LYS A 138 -5.68 -17.29 -14.96
C LYS A 138 -5.54 -17.86 -13.56
N ILE A 139 -5.41 -19.18 -13.44
CA ILE A 139 -5.18 -19.91 -12.20
C ILE A 139 -3.97 -19.31 -11.46
N GLY A 140 -2.83 -19.16 -12.14
CA GLY A 140 -1.64 -18.54 -11.57
C GLY A 140 -1.84 -17.08 -11.11
N GLU A 141 -2.74 -16.32 -11.73
CA GLU A 141 -3.02 -14.95 -11.29
C GLU A 141 -3.84 -14.91 -10.00
N LEU A 142 -4.86 -15.77 -9.89
CA LEU A 142 -5.65 -15.90 -8.67
C LEU A 142 -4.77 -16.32 -7.48
N TRP A 143 -3.82 -17.24 -7.69
CA TRP A 143 -2.83 -17.62 -6.68
C TRP A 143 -1.82 -16.52 -6.34
N ALA A 144 -1.55 -15.58 -7.26
CA ALA A 144 -0.66 -14.46 -7.01
C ALA A 144 -1.32 -13.35 -6.17
N LEU A 145 -2.66 -13.23 -6.20
CA LEU A 145 -3.39 -12.11 -5.58
C LEU A 145 -3.11 -11.92 -4.08
N PRO A 146 -3.04 -12.96 -3.22
CA PRO A 146 -2.75 -12.79 -1.80
C PRO A 146 -1.39 -12.14 -1.55
N SER A 147 -0.36 -12.60 -2.28
CA SER A 147 1.00 -12.09 -2.14
C SER A 147 1.18 -10.71 -2.79
N LEU A 148 0.42 -10.42 -3.86
CA LEU A 148 0.35 -9.07 -4.42
C LEU A 148 -0.35 -8.10 -3.47
N LEU A 149 -1.40 -8.53 -2.78
CA LEU A 149 -2.10 -7.73 -1.78
C LEU A 149 -1.18 -7.40 -0.59
N ARG A 150 -0.44 -8.40 -0.08
CA ARG A 150 0.64 -8.18 0.92
C ARG A 150 1.66 -7.17 0.42
N PHE A 151 2.13 -7.31 -0.83
CA PHE A 151 3.09 -6.39 -1.42
C PHE A 151 2.59 -4.93 -1.45
N VAL A 152 1.34 -4.70 -1.89
CA VAL A 152 0.79 -3.34 -1.96
C VAL A 152 0.64 -2.72 -0.57
N LEU A 153 0.21 -3.50 0.42
CA LEU A 153 0.15 -3.04 1.81
C LEU A 153 1.53 -2.67 2.38
N ILE A 154 2.56 -3.48 2.09
CA ILE A 154 3.95 -3.18 2.46
C ILE A 154 4.44 -1.92 1.74
N GLU A 155 4.04 -1.70 0.49
CA GLU A 155 4.43 -0.50 -0.23
C GLU A 155 3.80 0.77 0.35
N ASN A 156 2.52 0.70 0.75
CA ASN A 156 1.89 1.79 1.47
C ASN A 156 2.54 2.02 2.84
N LEU A 157 2.90 0.94 3.56
CA LEU A 157 3.62 1.04 4.82
C LEU A 157 4.97 1.73 4.67
N ARG A 158 5.72 1.42 3.61
CA ARG A 158 6.98 2.11 3.28
C ARG A 158 6.75 3.61 3.09
N ARG A 159 5.73 4.02 2.33
CA ARG A 159 5.43 5.45 2.13
C ARG A 159 5.16 6.15 3.46
N LEU A 160 4.38 5.53 4.34
CA LEU A 160 4.06 6.04 5.67
C LEU A 160 5.29 6.07 6.58
N ALA A 161 6.12 5.04 6.56
CA ALA A 161 7.36 4.97 7.34
C ALA A 161 8.34 6.08 6.94
N VAL A 162 8.52 6.32 5.63
CA VAL A 162 9.35 7.44 5.14
C VAL A 162 8.78 8.79 5.62
N ARG A 163 7.46 8.97 5.59
CA ARG A 163 6.81 10.19 6.09
C ARG A 163 7.03 10.36 7.60
N VAL A 164 6.86 9.30 8.39
CA VAL A 164 7.12 9.30 9.85
C VAL A 164 8.54 9.75 10.16
N ASN A 165 9.53 9.21 9.45
CA ASN A 165 10.93 9.58 9.67
C ASN A 165 11.22 11.03 9.23
N ARG A 166 10.64 11.51 8.13
CA ARG A 166 10.74 12.91 7.71
C ARG A 166 10.11 13.85 8.75
N THR A 167 8.88 13.58 9.20
CA THR A 167 8.21 14.36 10.26
C THR A 167 9.07 14.42 11.52
N ARG A 168 9.66 13.30 11.96
CA ARG A 168 10.58 13.29 13.10
C ARG A 168 11.81 14.18 12.86
N GLN A 169 12.44 14.08 11.69
CA GLN A 169 13.60 14.91 11.33
C GLN A 169 13.25 16.41 11.34
N MET A 170 12.09 16.78 10.79
CA MET A 170 11.63 18.17 10.78
C MET A 170 11.38 18.72 12.19
N ARG A 171 10.81 17.91 13.10
CA ARG A 171 10.66 18.30 14.52
C ARG A 171 11.99 18.49 15.22
N GLN A 172 12.96 17.62 14.95
CA GLN A 172 14.32 17.75 15.50
C GLN A 172 14.95 19.07 15.05
N ILE A 173 14.90 19.37 13.74
CA ILE A 173 15.46 20.61 13.19
C ILE A 173 14.75 21.82 13.79
N ALA A 174 13.42 21.79 13.94
CA ALA A 174 12.67 22.87 14.58
C ALA A 174 13.08 23.09 16.05
N ASN A 175 13.28 22.01 16.81
CA ASN A 175 13.77 22.11 18.19
C ASN A 175 15.17 22.72 18.25
N ASP A 176 16.10 22.23 17.42
CA ASP A 176 17.48 22.72 17.38
C ASP A 176 17.54 24.21 16.98
N VAL A 177 16.67 24.65 16.06
CA VAL A 177 16.54 26.07 15.66
C VAL A 177 15.96 26.90 16.79
N ALA A 178 14.88 26.43 17.42
CA ALA A 178 14.26 27.12 18.55
C ALA A 178 15.27 27.32 19.69
N ASP A 179 16.05 26.29 20.04
CA ASP A 179 17.06 26.37 21.09
C ASP A 179 18.13 27.43 20.79
N LYS A 180 18.61 27.48 19.54
CA LYS A 180 19.57 28.51 19.11
C LYS A 180 18.99 29.91 19.16
N VAL A 181 17.75 30.08 18.68
CA VAL A 181 17.08 31.38 18.62
C VAL A 181 16.77 31.90 20.03
N LEU A 182 16.29 31.03 20.92
CA LEU A 182 15.98 31.40 22.31
C LEU A 182 17.24 31.67 23.15
N ALA A 183 18.37 31.06 22.82
CA ALA A 183 19.66 31.31 23.48
C ALA A 183 20.41 32.54 22.95
N THR A 184 19.95 33.15 21.85
CA THR A 184 20.62 34.30 21.21
C THR A 184 19.95 35.60 21.65
N ASP A 185 20.69 36.49 22.32
CA ASP A 185 20.17 37.78 22.80
C ASP A 185 20.09 38.86 21.72
N ASP A 186 21.01 38.84 20.74
CA ASP A 186 21.03 39.82 19.66
C ASP A 186 19.97 39.55 18.58
N SER A 187 19.29 40.62 18.16
CA SER A 187 18.19 40.53 17.20
C SER A 187 18.65 40.29 15.75
N ALA A 188 19.82 40.78 15.36
CA ALA A 188 20.34 40.59 14.01
C ALA A 188 20.87 39.16 13.83
N ASP A 189 21.53 38.63 14.86
CA ASP A 189 22.00 37.24 14.89
C ASP A 189 20.83 36.24 14.82
N ARG A 190 19.74 36.48 15.57
CA ARG A 190 18.51 35.67 15.46
C ARG A 190 17.95 35.66 14.04
N GLN A 191 17.88 36.82 13.39
CA GLN A 191 17.37 36.93 12.03
C GLN A 191 18.26 36.19 11.04
N SER A 192 19.58 36.28 11.20
CA SER A 192 20.54 35.54 10.39
C SER A 192 20.36 34.03 10.55
N ILE A 193 20.18 33.53 11.78
CA ILE A 193 19.90 32.10 12.03
C ILE A 193 18.63 31.68 11.29
N LEU A 194 17.51 32.37 11.52
CA LEU A 194 16.20 32.04 10.96
C LEU A 194 16.18 32.07 9.43
N SER A 195 16.89 33.02 8.81
CA SER A 195 16.94 33.13 7.35
C SER A 195 17.48 31.88 6.64
N ASN A 196 18.30 31.08 7.31
CA ASN A 196 18.78 29.79 6.78
C ASN A 196 17.69 28.70 6.73
N PHE A 197 16.55 28.94 7.37
CA PHE A 197 15.45 28.00 7.52
C PHE A 197 14.16 28.41 6.79
N SER A 198 14.19 29.44 5.93
CA SER A 198 13.00 29.84 5.15
C SER A 198 12.39 28.70 4.33
N ALA A 199 13.21 27.81 3.75
CA ALA A 199 12.71 26.62 3.06
C ALA A 199 12.06 25.60 4.00
N HIS A 200 12.54 25.49 5.25
CA HIS A 200 11.96 24.59 6.26
C HIS A 200 10.65 25.15 6.82
N ALA A 201 10.50 26.48 6.89
CA ALA A 201 9.26 27.13 7.32
C ALA A 201 8.05 26.79 6.44
N GLN A 202 8.27 26.30 5.22
CA GLN A 202 7.22 25.80 4.32
C GLN A 202 6.80 24.35 4.62
N ASP A 203 7.57 23.60 5.43
CA ASP A 203 7.19 22.27 5.89
C ASP A 203 6.30 22.40 7.13
N THR A 204 5.06 21.93 7.01
CA THR A 204 4.03 22.05 8.05
C THR A 204 4.51 21.52 9.40
N THR A 205 5.21 20.39 9.44
CA THR A 205 5.70 19.81 10.69
C THR A 205 6.76 20.70 11.35
N PHE A 206 7.69 21.23 10.56
CA PHE A 206 8.71 22.16 11.08
C PHE A 206 8.06 23.43 11.61
N ALA A 207 7.18 24.06 10.82
CA ALA A 207 6.51 25.31 11.18
C ALA A 207 5.66 25.15 12.44
N THR A 208 4.85 24.08 12.55
CA THR A 208 4.02 23.81 13.73
C THR A 208 4.88 23.59 14.98
N GLN A 209 5.98 22.83 14.87
CA GLN A 209 6.87 22.58 16.00
C GLN A 209 7.62 23.85 16.43
N LEU A 210 8.10 24.66 15.48
CA LEU A 210 8.79 25.91 15.77
C LEU A 210 7.83 26.93 16.41
N LEU A 211 6.60 27.06 15.87
CA LEU A 211 5.54 27.90 16.45
C LEU A 211 5.25 27.52 17.91
N TYR A 212 5.10 26.22 18.19
CA TYR A 212 4.90 25.72 19.55
C TYR A 212 6.06 26.12 20.48
N ARG A 213 7.30 25.88 20.06
CA ARG A 213 8.50 26.21 20.86
C ARG A 213 8.68 27.72 21.09
N LEU A 214 8.33 28.55 20.11
CA LEU A 214 8.45 30.01 20.21
C LEU A 214 7.34 30.63 21.07
N ARG A 215 6.11 30.09 21.05
CA ARG A 215 5.01 30.55 21.92
C ARG A 215 5.24 30.25 23.40
N ASP A 216 5.92 29.15 23.70
CA ASP A 216 6.33 28.81 25.07
C ASP A 216 7.57 29.61 25.54
N GLY A 217 8.21 30.37 24.64
CA GLY A 217 9.37 31.23 24.92
C GLY A 217 9.00 32.59 25.51
N SER A 218 9.94 33.22 26.23
CA SER A 218 9.77 34.54 26.87
C SER A 218 9.61 35.71 25.86
N GLN A 219 9.53 36.95 26.35
CA GLN A 219 9.37 38.20 25.57
C GLN A 219 10.32 38.36 24.36
N ASN A 220 11.39 37.58 24.26
CA ASN A 220 12.38 37.61 23.19
C ASN A 220 11.97 36.87 21.90
N ALA A 221 10.86 36.11 21.90
CA ALA A 221 10.43 35.32 20.74
C ALA A 221 9.60 36.10 19.69
N GLY A 222 9.19 37.34 19.98
CA GLY A 222 8.26 38.10 19.11
C GLY A 222 8.72 38.23 17.66
N LYS A 223 9.98 38.65 17.42
CA LYS A 223 10.51 38.78 16.05
C LYS A 223 10.69 37.44 15.33
N ALA A 224 10.92 36.35 16.07
CA ALA A 224 11.02 35.02 15.49
C ALA A 224 9.64 34.49 15.06
N LEU A 225 8.60 34.82 15.83
CA LEU A 225 7.21 34.55 15.46
C LEU A 225 6.81 35.37 14.23
N GLU A 226 7.08 36.67 14.22
CA GLU A 226 6.83 37.54 13.05
C GLU A 226 7.54 37.02 11.79
N TRP A 227 8.77 36.53 11.92
CA TRP A 227 9.48 35.89 10.81
C TRP A 227 8.76 34.64 10.31
N LEU A 228 8.35 33.74 11.21
CA LEU A 228 7.66 32.50 10.83
C LEU A 228 6.32 32.80 10.16
N GLU A 229 5.53 33.72 10.72
CA GLU A 229 4.27 34.18 10.14
C GLU A 229 4.50 34.76 8.74
N GLY A 230 5.51 35.61 8.58
CA GLY A 230 5.89 36.15 7.27
C GLY A 230 6.34 35.10 6.25
N GLU A 231 6.98 34.00 6.67
CA GLU A 231 7.30 32.89 5.76
C GLU A 231 6.06 32.09 5.36
N LEU A 232 5.11 31.88 6.28
CA LEU A 232 3.85 31.19 6.01
C LEU A 232 2.97 31.99 5.02
N GLU A 233 2.87 33.30 5.24
CA GLU A 233 2.11 34.22 4.38
C GLU A 233 2.61 34.22 2.93
N LYS A 234 3.93 34.10 2.70
CA LYS A 234 4.51 33.99 1.34
C LYS A 234 3.96 32.79 0.57
N THR A 235 3.52 31.76 1.27
CA THR A 235 2.92 30.55 0.69
C THR A 235 1.39 30.52 0.79
N GLY A 236 0.78 31.60 1.30
CA GLY A 236 -0.67 31.72 1.45
C GLY A 236 -1.26 30.88 2.58
N SER A 237 -0.47 30.55 3.60
CA SER A 237 -0.90 29.79 4.79
C SER A 237 -0.77 30.66 6.04
N ASP A 238 -1.39 30.25 7.14
CA ASP A 238 -1.18 30.84 8.46
C ASP A 238 -0.93 29.79 9.56
N ALA A 239 -0.76 30.28 10.80
CA ALA A 239 -0.52 29.45 11.98
C ALA A 239 -1.65 28.46 12.29
N GLU A 240 -2.91 28.84 12.08
CA GLU A 240 -4.06 27.97 12.34
C GLU A 240 -4.13 26.86 11.29
N GLU A 241 -3.94 27.20 10.02
CA GLU A 241 -3.96 26.26 8.90
C GLU A 241 -2.86 25.20 9.01
N ILE A 242 -1.62 25.57 9.37
CA ILE A 242 -0.55 24.58 9.57
C ILE A 242 -0.83 23.64 10.74
N ILE A 243 -1.43 24.13 11.83
CA ILE A 243 -1.78 23.29 13.00
C ILE A 243 -2.85 22.27 12.60
N ILE A 244 -3.90 22.71 11.89
CA ILE A 244 -4.97 21.84 11.41
C ILE A 244 -4.41 20.80 10.42
N SER A 245 -3.56 21.22 9.49
CA SER A 245 -2.95 20.36 8.48
C SER A 245 -2.02 19.30 9.08
N GLU A 246 -1.18 19.65 10.06
CA GLU A 246 -0.34 18.69 10.79
C GLU A 246 -1.20 17.68 11.54
N HIS A 247 -2.25 18.13 12.25
CA HIS A 247 -3.15 17.24 12.97
C HIS A 247 -3.86 16.25 12.03
N HIS A 248 -4.38 16.72 10.90
CA HIS A 248 -5.02 15.87 9.90
C HIS A 248 -4.04 14.84 9.32
N THR A 249 -2.81 15.25 9.03
CA THR A 249 -1.75 14.36 8.50
C THR A 249 -1.38 13.25 9.48
N LEU A 250 -1.24 13.57 10.77
CA LEU A 250 -0.94 12.59 11.82
C LEU A 250 -2.10 11.62 12.04
N SER A 251 -3.33 12.14 12.10
CA SER A 251 -4.55 11.34 12.31
C SER A 251 -4.79 10.38 11.15
N SER A 252 -4.76 10.88 9.91
CA SER A 252 -4.87 10.03 8.71
C SER A 252 -3.76 8.99 8.65
N GLY A 253 -2.50 9.39 8.88
CA GLY A 253 -1.38 8.45 8.89
C GLY A 253 -1.51 7.33 9.92
N ASN A 254 -2.02 7.63 11.12
CA ASN A 254 -2.26 6.63 12.15
C ASN A 254 -3.35 5.63 11.74
N VAL A 255 -4.46 6.12 11.20
CA VAL A 255 -5.57 5.27 10.74
C VAL A 255 -5.12 4.31 9.64
N THR A 256 -4.49 4.83 8.57
CA THR A 256 -4.03 4.00 7.46
C THR A 256 -2.97 2.99 7.91
N THR A 257 -2.03 3.38 8.80
CA THR A 257 -1.04 2.43 9.33
C THR A 257 -1.71 1.30 10.10
N GLY A 258 -2.69 1.63 10.95
CA GLY A 258 -3.48 0.62 11.66
C GLY A 258 -4.26 -0.31 10.71
N ASN A 259 -4.85 0.24 9.63
CA ASN A 259 -5.54 -0.56 8.62
C ASN A 259 -4.60 -1.53 7.91
N ILE A 260 -3.40 -1.07 7.55
CA ILE A 260 -2.37 -1.93 6.94
C ILE A 260 -2.03 -3.09 7.87
N ILE A 261 -1.71 -2.82 9.14
CA ILE A 261 -1.32 -3.87 10.09
C ILE A 261 -2.46 -4.87 10.31
N ARG A 262 -3.69 -4.39 10.51
CA ARG A 262 -4.87 -5.27 10.63
C ARG A 262 -5.09 -6.08 9.35
N GLY A 263 -4.94 -5.45 8.18
CA GLY A 263 -5.07 -6.11 6.88
C GLY A 263 -4.04 -7.22 6.68
N LEU A 264 -2.77 -6.99 7.05
CA LEU A 264 -1.72 -8.01 6.99
C LEU A 264 -2.03 -9.22 7.88
N ARG A 265 -2.51 -9.00 9.11
CA ARG A 265 -2.95 -10.10 9.99
C ARG A 265 -4.11 -10.87 9.38
N LEU A 266 -5.15 -10.15 8.94
CA LEU A 266 -6.32 -10.77 8.32
C LEU A 266 -5.94 -11.62 7.10
N ILE A 267 -5.03 -11.12 6.26
CA ILE A 267 -4.53 -11.87 5.10
C ILE A 267 -3.84 -13.18 5.52
N ASN A 268 -3.18 -13.23 6.67
CA ASN A 268 -2.58 -14.46 7.18
C ASN A 268 -3.63 -15.45 7.74
N ASP A 269 -4.75 -14.95 8.25
CA ASP A 269 -5.83 -15.76 8.81
C ASP A 269 -6.81 -16.31 7.76
N VAL A 270 -6.75 -15.81 6.51
CA VAL A 270 -7.61 -16.27 5.42
C VAL A 270 -7.15 -17.61 4.88
N ASP A 271 -8.08 -18.56 4.79
CA ASP A 271 -7.91 -19.77 3.99
C ASP A 271 -8.00 -19.40 2.50
N TRP A 272 -6.83 -19.17 1.90
CA TRP A 272 -6.70 -18.78 0.50
C TRP A 272 -7.09 -19.89 -0.48
N THR A 273 -7.08 -21.14 -0.04
CA THR A 273 -7.57 -22.27 -0.84
C THR A 273 -9.08 -22.16 -1.01
N VAL A 274 -9.82 -21.98 0.08
CA VAL A 274 -11.28 -21.78 0.03
C VAL A 274 -11.63 -20.49 -0.70
N TRP A 275 -10.87 -19.41 -0.46
CA TRP A 275 -11.09 -18.15 -1.16
C TRP A 275 -10.89 -18.28 -2.67
N PHE A 276 -9.79 -18.90 -3.12
CA PHE A 276 -9.50 -19.18 -4.53
C PHE A 276 -10.66 -19.94 -5.17
N GLU A 277 -11.10 -21.00 -4.51
CA GLU A 277 -12.19 -21.86 -4.97
C GLU A 277 -13.52 -21.12 -5.09
N GLY A 278 -13.72 -20.09 -4.27
CA GLY A 278 -14.88 -19.21 -4.29
C GLY A 278 -14.85 -18.13 -5.38
N VAL A 279 -13.72 -17.92 -6.07
CA VAL A 279 -13.56 -16.90 -7.12
C VAL A 279 -13.11 -17.46 -8.47
N SER A 280 -12.59 -18.68 -8.52
CA SER A 280 -12.15 -19.34 -9.75
C SER A 280 -13.35 -19.63 -10.68
N ARG A 281 -13.40 -18.94 -11.83
CA ARG A 281 -14.40 -19.20 -12.88
C ARG A 281 -14.26 -20.61 -13.46
N ILE A 282 -13.05 -21.17 -13.46
CA ILE A 282 -12.75 -22.53 -13.90
C ILE A 282 -13.36 -23.54 -12.93
N ASP A 283 -13.18 -23.34 -11.63
CA ASP A 283 -13.81 -24.18 -10.61
C ASP A 283 -15.33 -24.09 -10.68
N THR A 284 -15.89 -22.90 -10.91
CA THR A 284 -17.34 -22.73 -11.08
C THR A 284 -17.86 -23.61 -12.22
N VAL A 285 -17.27 -23.53 -13.42
CA VAL A 285 -17.77 -24.32 -14.57
C VAL A 285 -17.57 -25.82 -14.38
N LEU A 286 -16.47 -26.25 -13.73
CA LEU A 286 -16.26 -27.66 -13.40
C LEU A 286 -17.30 -28.16 -12.39
N ARG A 287 -17.58 -27.41 -11.31
CA ARG A 287 -18.60 -27.80 -10.32
C ARG A 287 -20.00 -27.87 -10.89
N GLU A 288 -20.35 -26.98 -11.80
CA GLU A 288 -21.68 -26.94 -12.41
C GLU A 288 -21.96 -28.12 -13.35
N ARG A 289 -20.90 -28.73 -13.92
CA ARG A 289 -21.05 -29.68 -15.04
C ARG A 289 -20.42 -31.04 -14.80
N THR A 290 -19.75 -31.25 -13.67
CA THR A 290 -19.05 -32.49 -13.32
C THR A 290 -19.16 -32.77 -11.82
N ASP A 291 -18.62 -33.89 -11.37
CA ASP A 291 -18.50 -34.27 -9.95
C ASP A 291 -17.37 -33.54 -9.22
N PHE A 292 -16.74 -32.52 -9.84
CA PHE A 292 -15.60 -31.78 -9.29
C PHE A 292 -15.83 -31.26 -7.87
N ALA A 293 -17.06 -30.93 -7.47
CA ALA A 293 -17.37 -30.50 -6.11
C ALA A 293 -17.21 -31.59 -5.04
N ALA A 294 -17.30 -32.87 -5.42
CA ALA A 294 -17.14 -34.02 -4.52
C ALA A 294 -15.67 -34.43 -4.32
N LEU A 295 -14.76 -33.90 -5.15
CA LEU A 295 -13.33 -34.21 -5.11
C LEU A 295 -12.63 -33.49 -3.95
N ASP A 296 -11.60 -34.13 -3.41
CA ASP A 296 -10.69 -33.50 -2.46
C ASP A 296 -9.84 -32.41 -3.12
N PHE A 297 -9.20 -31.56 -2.32
CA PHE A 297 -8.42 -30.43 -2.85
C PHE A 297 -7.30 -30.89 -3.80
N PHE A 298 -6.60 -31.98 -3.48
CA PHE A 298 -5.50 -32.48 -4.30
C PHE A 298 -5.97 -32.90 -5.68
N SER A 299 -7.08 -33.65 -5.78
CA SER A 299 -7.65 -34.02 -7.07
C SER A 299 -8.12 -32.80 -7.86
N ARG A 300 -8.76 -31.82 -7.20
CA ARG A 300 -9.17 -30.56 -7.85
C ARG A 300 -7.97 -29.77 -8.40
N ASP A 301 -6.85 -29.82 -7.70
CA ASP A 301 -5.61 -29.17 -8.13
C ASP A 301 -4.96 -29.86 -9.34
N GLN A 302 -5.08 -31.18 -9.46
CA GLN A 302 -4.64 -31.90 -10.67
C GLN A 302 -5.41 -31.44 -11.92
N TYR A 303 -6.72 -31.22 -11.81
CA TYR A 303 -7.52 -30.69 -12.90
C TYR A 303 -7.03 -29.29 -13.31
N ARG A 304 -6.77 -28.42 -12.33
CA ARG A 304 -6.22 -27.07 -12.58
C ARG A 304 -4.88 -27.14 -13.30
N THR A 305 -3.97 -28.00 -12.83
CA THR A 305 -2.66 -28.23 -13.46
C THR A 305 -2.81 -28.72 -14.91
N ALA A 306 -3.68 -29.70 -15.15
CA ALA A 306 -3.92 -30.22 -16.50
C ALA A 306 -4.48 -29.13 -17.44
N ILE A 307 -5.42 -28.31 -16.94
CA ILE A 307 -5.97 -27.17 -17.69
C ILE A 307 -4.89 -26.15 -18.03
N GLU A 308 -4.00 -25.80 -17.09
CA GLU A 308 -2.87 -24.90 -17.35
C GLU A 308 -1.90 -25.46 -18.40
N GLU A 309 -1.59 -26.75 -18.34
CA GLU A 309 -0.70 -27.41 -19.31
C GLU A 309 -1.29 -27.44 -20.72
N LEU A 310 -2.58 -27.76 -20.84
CA LEU A 310 -3.30 -27.76 -22.11
C LEU A 310 -3.44 -26.34 -22.68
N ALA A 311 -3.76 -25.36 -21.84
CA ALA A 311 -3.84 -23.96 -22.25
C ALA A 311 -2.48 -23.45 -22.76
N ARG A 312 -1.39 -23.79 -22.08
CA ARG A 312 -0.03 -23.38 -22.48
C ARG A 312 0.41 -23.95 -23.83
N ARG A 313 -0.14 -25.11 -24.22
CA ARG A 313 0.15 -25.79 -25.50
C ARG A 313 -0.90 -25.50 -26.58
N SER A 314 -1.85 -24.61 -26.32
CA SER A 314 -2.92 -24.24 -27.26
C SER A 314 -3.05 -22.72 -27.39
N ASN A 315 -3.92 -22.27 -28.29
CA ASN A 315 -4.30 -20.85 -28.43
C ASN A 315 -5.54 -20.49 -27.59
N LEU A 316 -5.96 -21.36 -26.67
CA LEU A 316 -7.15 -21.18 -25.86
C LEU A 316 -6.81 -20.66 -24.46
N SER A 317 -7.71 -19.89 -23.85
CA SER A 317 -7.60 -19.54 -22.44
C SER A 317 -7.87 -20.76 -21.56
N GLU A 318 -7.37 -20.75 -20.33
CA GLU A 318 -7.61 -21.82 -19.34
C GLU A 318 -9.11 -22.08 -19.13
N TYR A 319 -9.93 -21.03 -19.12
CA TYR A 319 -11.39 -21.14 -19.06
C TYR A 319 -11.96 -21.88 -20.28
N ARG A 320 -11.53 -21.53 -21.50
CA ARG A 320 -11.98 -22.21 -22.72
C ARG A 320 -11.51 -23.65 -22.82
N VAL A 321 -10.31 -23.96 -22.30
CA VAL A 321 -9.82 -25.33 -22.17
C VAL A 321 -10.70 -26.14 -21.24
N ALA A 322 -11.07 -25.60 -20.08
CA ALA A 322 -11.97 -26.25 -19.14
C ALA A 322 -13.33 -26.56 -19.77
N GLU A 323 -13.96 -25.58 -20.43
CA GLU A 323 -15.22 -25.79 -21.16
C GLU A 323 -15.10 -26.89 -22.22
N LYS A 324 -14.04 -26.86 -23.03
CA LYS A 324 -13.83 -27.84 -24.11
C LYS A 324 -13.59 -29.25 -23.55
N ALA A 325 -12.85 -29.38 -22.46
CA ALA A 325 -12.60 -30.66 -21.81
C ALA A 325 -13.91 -31.27 -21.30
N ILE A 326 -14.77 -30.47 -20.67
CA ILE A 326 -16.11 -30.90 -20.21
C ILE A 326 -16.97 -31.35 -21.40
N GLU A 327 -17.00 -30.57 -22.49
CA GLU A 327 -17.74 -30.96 -23.70
C GLU A 327 -17.28 -32.31 -24.23
N LEU A 328 -15.96 -32.50 -24.41
CA LEU A 328 -15.41 -33.73 -24.96
C LEU A 328 -15.66 -34.94 -24.06
N ALA A 329 -15.54 -34.79 -22.74
CA ALA A 329 -15.84 -35.84 -21.78
C ALA A 329 -17.33 -36.22 -21.79
N GLY A 330 -18.22 -35.24 -21.92
CA GLY A 330 -19.67 -35.46 -22.03
C GLY A 330 -20.06 -36.24 -23.28
N HIS A 331 -19.43 -35.98 -24.43
CA HIS A 331 -19.66 -36.74 -25.67
C HIS A 331 -19.09 -38.17 -25.62
N ALA A 332 -18.11 -38.44 -24.77
CA ALA A 332 -17.55 -39.78 -24.61
C ALA A 332 -18.38 -40.68 -23.68
N ALA A 333 -19.21 -40.08 -22.82
CA ALA A 333 -20.09 -40.77 -21.88
C ALA A 333 -21.50 -41.04 -22.44
N SER A 334 -21.82 -40.50 -23.62
CA SER A 334 -23.08 -40.67 -24.36
C SER A 334 -22.96 -41.72 -25.46
#